data_AF-C0Z222-F1
#
_entry.id   AF-C0Z222-F1
#
_cell.length_a   1.000
_cell.length_b   1.000
_cell.length_c   1.000
_cell.angle_alpha   90.00
_cell.angle_beta   90.00
_cell.angle_gamma   90.00
#
_symmetry.space_group_name_H-M   'P 1'
#
loop_
_entity.id
_entity.type
_entity.pdbx_description
1 polymer ?
#
loop_
_entity_poly.entity_id
_entity_poly.type
_entity_poly.pdbx_seq_one_letter_code
_entity_poly.pdbx_strand_id
1 'polypeptide(L)'
;MMMRAEEDNYNLNPPPWLIPMLRANYFIPCSIHAASNKSECNMFCLDCSSEAFCSYCLLNHRNHRVLQVLSSTSNHFFLSYQFTQQS
;
A
#
# COMPACT_ATOMS: atom_id res chain seq x y z
N MET A 1 -45.17 9.62 3.52
CA MET A 1 -43.99 10.48 3.73
C MET A 1 -42.84 9.54 4.04
N MET A 2 -41.82 9.53 3.18
CA MET A 2 -40.71 8.56 3.20
C MET A 2 -39.65 8.92 4.25
N MET A 3 -38.86 7.90 4.60
CA MET A 3 -37.51 7.94 5.20
C MET A 3 -37.41 8.15 6.72
N ARG A 4 -37.37 7.03 7.44
CA ARG A 4 -36.26 6.80 8.37
C ARG A 4 -35.62 5.49 7.94
N ALA A 5 -34.73 5.58 6.96
CA ALA A 5 -33.85 4.47 6.64
C ALA A 5 -33.10 4.14 7.92
N GLU A 6 -33.23 2.90 8.36
CA GLU A 6 -32.43 2.34 9.44
C GLU A 6 -30.96 2.65 9.11
N GLU A 7 -30.32 3.45 9.95
CA GLU A 7 -28.88 3.66 9.90
C GLU A 7 -28.23 2.34 10.35
N ASP A 8 -28.20 1.38 9.44
CA ASP A 8 -27.36 0.20 9.53
C ASP A 8 -25.93 0.70 9.72
N ASN A 9 -25.52 0.78 10.99
CA ASN A 9 -24.15 0.94 11.39
C ASN A 9 -23.42 -0.36 11.01
N TYR A 10 -23.16 -0.52 9.72
CA TYR A 10 -22.07 -1.36 9.28
C TYR A 10 -20.85 -0.84 10.02
N ASN A 11 -20.34 -1.62 10.98
CA ASN A 11 -18.98 -1.50 11.47
C ASN A 11 -18.04 -1.70 10.28
N LEU A 12 -17.95 -0.70 9.40
CA LEU A 12 -16.92 -0.52 8.43
C LEU A 12 -15.68 -0.12 9.22
N ASN A 13 -15.18 -1.03 10.06
CA ASN A 13 -13.87 -0.91 10.65
C ASN A 13 -12.92 -1.18 9.48
N PRO A 14 -12.34 -0.13 8.86
CA PRO A 14 -11.44 -0.35 7.75
C PRO A 14 -10.28 -1.20 8.25
N PRO A 15 -9.69 -2.05 7.39
CA PRO A 15 -8.53 -2.82 7.81
C PRO A 15 -7.42 -1.84 8.25
N PRO A 16 -6.62 -2.22 9.26
CA PRO A 16 -5.67 -1.31 9.90
C PRO A 16 -4.62 -0.72 8.95
N TRP A 17 -4.37 -1.39 7.82
CA TRP A 17 -3.45 -0.95 6.79
C TRP A 17 -4.01 0.10 5.82
N LEU A 18 -5.34 0.31 5.77
CA LEU A 18 -5.95 1.17 4.75
C LEU A 18 -5.56 2.64 4.91
N ILE A 19 -5.71 3.18 6.12
CA ILE A 19 -5.40 4.59 6.39
C ILE A 19 -3.89 4.87 6.24
N PRO A 20 -2.98 4.04 6.79
CA PRO A 20 -1.54 4.19 6.54
C PRO A 20 -1.19 4.09 5.06
N MET A 21 -1.76 3.13 4.33
CA MET A 21 -1.52 2.98 2.89
C MET A 21 -1.90 4.24 2.12
N LEU A 22 -3.05 4.87 2.42
CA LEU A 22 -3.48 6.09 1.73
C LEU A 22 -2.64 7.32 2.09
N ARG A 23 -2.03 7.34 3.28
CA ARG A 23 -1.19 8.46 3.76
C ARG A 23 0.28 8.31 3.41
N ALA A 24 0.73 7.10 3.08
CA ALA A 24 2.12 6.82 2.78
C ALA A 24 2.60 7.63 1.56
N ASN A 25 3.87 8.04 1.59
CA ASN A 25 4.49 8.75 0.49
C ASN A 25 4.98 7.77 -0.60
N TYR A 26 4.28 7.71 -1.72
CA TYR A 26 4.68 6.94 -2.89
C TYR A 26 5.52 7.76 -3.87
N PHE A 27 6.27 7.08 -4.73
CA PHE A 27 7.10 7.66 -5.80
C PHE A 27 8.20 8.61 -5.29
N ILE A 28 8.57 8.47 -4.02
CA ILE A 28 9.74 9.12 -3.44
C ILE A 28 10.97 8.21 -3.52
N PRO A 29 12.19 8.76 -3.59
CA PRO A 29 13.39 7.95 -3.48
C PRO A 29 13.49 7.35 -2.07
N CYS A 30 13.77 6.05 -1.99
CA CYS A 30 13.99 5.36 -0.73
C CYS A 30 15.16 5.98 0.03
N SER A 31 14.98 6.26 1.32
CA SER A 31 16.02 6.83 2.19
C SER A 31 17.28 5.97 2.30
N ILE A 32 17.14 4.65 2.21
CA ILE A 32 18.24 3.67 2.34
C ILE A 32 18.89 3.39 0.98
N HIS A 33 18.09 3.32 -0.08
CA HIS A 33 18.54 2.87 -1.41
C HIS A 33 18.58 4.00 -2.46
N ALA A 34 18.57 5.27 -2.06
CA ALA A 34 18.47 6.44 -2.95
C ALA A 34 19.46 6.46 -4.12
N ALA A 35 20.60 5.77 -3.99
CA ALA A 35 21.64 5.70 -5.02
C ALA A 35 21.32 4.72 -6.17
N SER A 36 20.29 3.90 -6.06
CA SER A 36 19.95 2.89 -7.07
C SER A 36 18.83 3.37 -7.99
N ASN A 37 18.98 3.27 -9.32
CA ASN A 37 18.00 3.70 -10.34
C ASN A 37 16.59 3.03 -10.25
N LYS A 38 16.35 2.12 -9.29
CA LYS A 38 15.06 1.45 -9.04
C LYS A 38 14.61 1.56 -7.58
N SER A 39 15.05 2.62 -6.89
CA SER A 39 14.81 2.83 -5.46
C SER A 39 13.54 3.60 -5.13
N GLU A 40 12.65 3.80 -6.09
CA GLU A 40 11.39 4.49 -5.83
C GLU A 40 10.51 3.66 -4.90
N CYS A 41 9.97 4.32 -3.88
CA CYS A 41 9.02 3.73 -2.96
C CYS A 41 7.65 3.60 -3.62
N ASN A 42 7.39 2.44 -4.21
CA ASN A 42 6.12 2.13 -4.86
C ASN A 42 5.44 0.90 -4.27
N MET A 43 5.91 0.39 -3.13
CA MET A 43 5.31 -0.74 -2.45
C MET A 43 4.92 -0.41 -1.01
N PHE A 44 3.96 -1.15 -0.49
CA PHE A 44 3.43 -1.00 0.86
C PHE A 44 3.18 -2.37 1.49
N CYS A 45 3.48 -2.56 2.78
CA CYS A 45 3.36 -3.85 3.46
C CYS A 45 2.12 -3.83 4.35
N LEU A 46 1.19 -4.74 4.09
CA LEU A 46 -0.08 -4.83 4.83
C LEU A 46 0.12 -5.32 6.27
N ASP A 47 1.14 -6.16 6.49
CA ASP A 47 1.40 -6.75 7.81
C ASP A 47 2.21 -5.80 8.71
N CYS A 48 3.14 -5.02 8.14
CA CYS A 48 3.88 -4.01 8.89
C CYS A 48 3.07 -2.72 9.07
N SER A 49 2.12 -2.43 8.17
CA SER A 49 1.33 -1.19 8.16
C SER A 49 2.20 0.08 8.34
N SER A 50 3.39 0.07 7.75
CA SER A 50 4.43 1.09 7.88
C SER A 50 4.49 2.00 6.64
N GLU A 51 5.55 2.79 6.50
CA GLU A 51 5.80 3.59 5.30
C GLU A 51 5.98 2.77 4.02
N ALA A 52 5.78 3.43 2.88
CA ALA A 52 6.06 2.87 1.57
C ALA A 52 7.57 2.61 1.37
N PHE A 53 7.91 1.56 0.62
CA PHE A 53 9.27 1.09 0.43
C PHE A 53 9.55 0.68 -1.02
N CYS A 54 10.84 0.51 -1.35
CA CYS A 54 11.32 0.19 -2.69
C CYS A 54 11.59 -1.31 -2.91
N SER A 55 11.82 -1.70 -4.16
CA SER A 55 12.07 -3.10 -4.59
C SER A 55 13.14 -3.83 -3.76
N TYR A 56 14.17 -3.11 -3.32
CA TYR A 56 15.26 -3.66 -2.50
C TYR A 56 14.84 -3.94 -1.06
N CYS A 57 13.98 -3.09 -0.48
CA CYS A 57 13.46 -3.31 0.88
C CYS A 57 12.54 -4.53 0.97
N LEU A 58 12.02 -5.02 -0.16
CA LEU A 58 11.21 -6.23 -0.24
C LEU A 58 11.90 -7.45 0.40
N LEU A 59 13.23 -7.50 0.35
CA LEU A 59 14.02 -8.58 0.96
C LEU A 59 13.84 -8.69 2.48
N ASN A 60 13.46 -7.59 3.15
CA ASN A 60 13.19 -7.56 4.58
C ASN A 60 11.73 -7.89 4.93
N HIS A 61 10.86 -8.01 3.92
CA HIS A 61 9.43 -8.31 4.05
C HIS A 61 9.09 -9.70 3.53
N ARG A 62 9.97 -10.69 3.78
CA ARG A 62 9.73 -12.08 3.39
C ARG A 62 8.47 -12.61 4.07
N ASN A 63 7.62 -13.31 3.31
CA ASN A 63 6.35 -13.86 3.77
C ASN A 63 5.31 -12.82 4.20
N HIS A 64 5.52 -11.54 3.87
CA HIS A 64 4.53 -10.50 4.10
C HIS A 64 3.71 -10.24 2.84
N ARG A 65 2.48 -9.77 3.03
CA ARG A 65 1.58 -9.32 1.99
C ARG A 65 1.92 -7.89 1.63
N VAL A 66 2.23 -7.66 0.35
CA VAL A 66 2.63 -6.34 -0.13
C VAL A 66 1.75 -5.91 -1.29
N LEU A 67 1.50 -4.60 -1.36
CA LEU A 67 0.83 -3.96 -2.48
C LEU A 67 1.87 -3.15 -3.23
N GLN A 68 1.90 -3.28 -4.54
CA GLN A 68 2.64 -2.38 -5.41
C GLN A 68 1.65 -1.37 -6.02
N VAL A 69 1.93 -0.09 -5.82
CA VAL A 69 1.15 1.04 -6.33
C VAL A 69 1.70 1.42 -7.70
N LEU A 70 0.86 1.34 -8.72
CA LEU A 70 1.17 1.70 -10.09
C LEU A 70 0.25 2.86 -10.51
N SER A 71 0.81 3.94 -11.02
CA SER A 71 0.04 5.04 -11.62
C SER A 71 -0.22 4.76 -13.10
N SER A 72 -1.46 4.88 -13.58
CA SER A 72 -1.75 4.99 -15.01
C SER A 72 -1.99 6.45 -15.43
N THR A 73 -1.94 6.70 -16.74
CA THR A 73 -1.99 8.01 -17.42
C THR A 73 -3.23 8.89 -17.11
N SER A 74 -4.17 8.43 -16.30
CA SER A 74 -5.42 9.12 -15.98
C SER A 74 -5.73 9.11 -14.49
N ASN A 75 -4.87 9.66 -13.63
CA ASN A 75 -5.11 9.82 -12.17
C ASN A 75 -5.65 8.56 -11.44
N HIS A 76 -5.44 7.38 -12.00
CA HIS A 76 -5.96 6.12 -11.49
C HIS A 76 -4.77 5.31 -10.98
N PHE A 77 -4.78 5.06 -9.67
CA PHE A 77 -3.80 4.19 -9.05
C PHE A 77 -4.31 2.76 -9.12
N PHE A 78 -3.59 1.91 -9.83
CA PHE A 78 -3.79 0.47 -9.80
C PHE A 78 -2.95 -0.10 -8.66
N LEU A 79 -3.62 -0.85 -7.78
CA LEU A 79 -2.95 -1.63 -6.74
C LEU A 79 -2.75 -3.05 -7.28
N SER A 80 -1.50 -3.46 -7.49
CA SER A 80 -1.18 -4.85 -7.76
C SER A 80 -0.81 -5.56 -6.47
N TYR A 81 -1.56 -6.60 -6.13
CA TYR A 81 -1.28 -7.44 -4.96
C TYR A 81 -0.17 -8.42 -5.30
N GLN A 82 0.91 -8.42 -4.49
CA GLN A 82 1.99 -9.38 -4.60
C GLN A 82 2.18 -10.08 -3.27
N PHE A 83 2.30 -11.41 -3.33
CA PHE A 83 2.71 -12.20 -2.18
C PHE A 83 4.20 -12.47 -2.30
N THR A 84 4.97 -12.10 -1.27
CA THR A 84 6.41 -12.33 -1.26
C THR A 84 6.73 -13.78 -0.91
N GLN A 85 6.60 -14.69 -1.89
CA GLN A 85 7.17 -16.04 -1.81
C GLN A 85 8.56 -16.02 -2.47
N GLN A 86 9.61 -16.19 -1.68
CA GLN A 86 10.93 -16.54 -2.20
C GLN A 86 11.00 -18.05 -2.38
N SER A 87 11.19 -18.50 -3.62
CA SER A 87 11.59 -19.86 -4.00
C SER A 87 13.09 -20.05 -3.83
#